data_AF-A0A5E4Y6W4-F1
#
_entry.id   AF-A0A5E4Y6W4-F1
#
_cell.length_a   1.000
_cell.length_b   1.000
_cell.length_c   1.000
_cell.angle_alpha   90.00
_cell.angle_beta   90.00
_cell.angle_gamma   90.00
#
_symmetry.space_group_name_H-M   'P 1'
#
loop_
_entity.id
_entity.type
_entity.pdbx_description
1 polymer ?
#
loop_
_entity_poly.entity_id
_entity_poly.type
_entity_poly.pdbx_seq_one_letter_code
_entity_poly.pdbx_strand_id
1 'polypeptide(L)'
;MGVVKSRYPFHTQEEKPYATNCILKALKAEKRRAKLADVEYSVTDIRAKALTVAKRTGYHIEALQAAAAQSDANVAEDSVKIRDVSVSHVRLTLPLAR
;
A
#
# COMPACT_ATOMS: atom_id res chain seq x y z
N MET A 1 11.47 -33.36 2.75
CA MET A 1 10.31 -32.84 1.98
C MET A 1 9.31 -32.29 2.98
N GLY A 2 9.01 -30.99 2.98
CA GLY A 2 8.05 -30.39 3.91
C GLY A 2 6.62 -30.81 3.57
N VAL A 3 5.82 -31.18 4.58
CA VAL A 3 4.40 -31.50 4.39
C VAL A 3 3.66 -30.22 3.99
N VAL A 4 3.07 -30.21 2.79
CA VAL A 4 2.21 -29.12 2.35
C VAL A 4 0.93 -29.18 3.16
N LYS A 5 0.74 -28.22 4.07
CA LYS A 5 -0.41 -28.16 4.98
C LYS A 5 -1.69 -27.68 4.30
N SER A 6 -1.62 -26.93 3.21
CA SER A 6 -2.81 -26.47 2.51
C SER A 6 -2.47 -26.14 1.07
N ARG A 7 -3.47 -26.26 0.19
CA ARG A 7 -3.38 -25.81 -1.20
C ARG A 7 -3.32 -24.29 -1.32
N TYR A 8 -3.78 -23.56 -0.30
CA TYR A 8 -3.84 -22.10 -0.31
C TYR A 8 -2.64 -21.50 0.42
N PRO A 9 -1.98 -20.45 -0.12
CA PRO A 9 -0.88 -19.78 0.59
C PRO A 9 -1.32 -19.11 1.90
N PHE A 10 -2.58 -18.67 1.96
CA PHE A 10 -3.21 -18.10 3.13
C PHE A 10 -4.48 -18.87 3.44
N HIS A 11 -4.51 -19.52 4.60
CA HIS A 11 -5.61 -20.37 5.01
C HIS A 11 -5.87 -20.26 6.51
N THR A 12 -7.08 -20.63 6.92
CA THR A 12 -7.43 -20.78 8.33
C THR A 12 -6.69 -21.97 8.94
N GLN A 13 -6.77 -22.15 10.27
CA GLN A 13 -6.24 -23.36 10.91
C GLN A 13 -6.90 -24.65 10.40
N GLU A 14 -8.11 -24.56 9.86
CA GLU A 14 -8.84 -25.65 9.20
C GLU A 14 -8.47 -25.80 7.71
N GLU A 15 -7.38 -25.17 7.25
CA GLU A 15 -6.85 -25.25 5.88
C GLU A 15 -7.78 -24.69 4.79
N LYS A 16 -8.87 -24.02 5.18
CA LYS A 16 -9.82 -23.34 4.28
C LYS A 16 -9.26 -22.00 3.79
N PRO A 17 -9.57 -21.58 2.56
CA PRO A 17 -9.17 -20.27 2.08
C PRO A 17 -9.84 -19.18 2.91
N TYR A 18 -9.11 -18.09 3.18
CA TYR A 18 -9.71 -16.91 3.77
C TYR A 18 -10.75 -16.29 2.82
N ALA A 19 -11.82 -15.74 3.40
CA ALA A 19 -12.77 -14.93 2.65
C ALA A 19 -12.12 -13.64 2.15
N THR A 20 -12.62 -13.10 1.03
CA THR A 20 -12.06 -11.91 0.37
C THR A 20 -11.92 -10.69 1.30
N ASN A 21 -12.82 -10.56 2.28
CA ASN A 21 -12.83 -9.45 3.24
C ASN A 21 -11.92 -9.64 4.46
N CYS A 22 -11.32 -10.83 4.66
CA CYS A 22 -10.50 -11.12 5.85
C CYS A 22 -9.27 -10.22 5.95
N ILE A 23 -8.61 -9.92 4.83
CA ILE A 23 -7.43 -9.04 4.78
C ILE A 23 -7.82 -7.62 5.24
N LEU A 24 -8.94 -7.09 4.73
CA LEU A 24 -9.42 -5.76 5.12
C LEU A 24 -9.79 -5.72 6.61
N LYS A 25 -10.42 -6.78 7.12
CA LYS A 25 -10.78 -6.90 8.55
C LYS A 25 -9.52 -6.91 9.43
N ALA A 26 -8.51 -7.68 9.04
CA ALA A 26 -7.22 -7.72 9.73
C ALA A 26 -6.55 -6.34 9.73
N LEU A 27 -6.49 -5.66 8.58
CA LEU A 27 -5.94 -4.31 8.48
C LEU A 27 -6.67 -3.31 9.39
N LYS A 28 -8.01 -3.33 9.41
CA LYS A 28 -8.79 -2.46 10.31
C LYS A 28 -8.50 -2.75 11.78
N ALA A 29 -8.33 -4.01 12.16
CA ALA A 29 -7.99 -4.38 13.54
C ALA A 29 -6.60 -3.85 13.93
N GLU A 30 -5.60 -4.04 13.08
CA GLU A 30 -4.24 -3.57 13.33
C GLU A 30 -4.13 -2.04 13.32
N LYS A 31 -4.84 -1.34 12.44
CA LYS A 31 -4.94 0.14 12.48
C LYS A 31 -5.43 0.62 13.85
N ARG A 32 -6.42 -0.04 14.44
CA ARG A 32 -6.88 0.30 15.80
C ARG A 32 -5.80 0.05 16.85
N ARG A 33 -5.12 -1.09 16.81
CA ARG A 33 -4.01 -1.38 17.75
C ARG A 33 -2.87 -0.37 17.64
N ALA A 34 -2.55 0.05 16.43
CA ALA A 34 -1.53 1.03 16.13
C ALA A 34 -1.96 2.49 16.37
N LYS A 35 -3.19 2.74 16.83
CA LYS A 35 -3.78 4.09 16.99
C LYS A 35 -3.80 4.91 15.69
N LEU A 36 -3.99 4.23 14.56
CA LEU A 36 -4.09 4.81 13.21
C LEU A 36 -5.52 4.66 12.65
N ALA A 37 -6.52 4.51 13.51
CA ALA A 37 -7.90 4.27 13.10
C ALA A 37 -8.44 5.42 12.21
N ASP A 38 -8.10 6.66 12.57
CA ASP A 38 -8.58 7.88 11.91
C ASP A 38 -7.74 8.26 10.68
N VAL A 39 -6.61 7.60 10.44
CA VAL A 39 -5.81 7.82 9.24
C VAL A 39 -6.51 7.14 8.09
N GLU A 40 -6.85 7.88 7.04
CA GLU A 40 -7.38 7.32 5.80
C GLU A 40 -6.27 6.51 5.10
N TYR A 41 -6.22 5.23 5.43
CA TYR A 41 -5.19 4.28 4.98
C TYR A 41 -5.84 2.91 4.73
N SER A 42 -5.65 2.39 3.53
CA SER A 42 -6.31 1.24 2.94
C SER A 42 -5.29 0.28 2.31
N VAL A 43 -5.77 -0.87 1.81
CA VAL A 43 -4.91 -1.87 1.16
C VAL A 43 -4.29 -1.35 -0.14
N THR A 44 -5.01 -0.49 -0.87
CA THR A 44 -4.48 0.15 -2.09
C THR A 44 -3.36 1.12 -1.75
N ASP A 45 -3.42 1.77 -0.58
CA ASP A 45 -2.35 2.63 -0.09
C ASP A 45 -1.06 1.84 0.21
N ILE A 46 -1.20 0.65 0.78
CA ILE A 46 -0.05 -0.24 1.02
C ILE A 46 0.59 -0.63 -0.31
N ARG A 47 -0.23 -1.02 -1.31
CA ARG A 47 0.24 -1.38 -2.65
C ARG A 47 1.00 -0.22 -3.29
N ALA A 48 0.40 0.97 -3.32
CA ALA A 48 1.03 2.14 -3.92
C ALA A 48 2.36 2.49 -3.21
N LYS A 49 2.42 2.38 -1.87
CA LYS A 49 3.69 2.58 -1.13
C LYS A 49 4.75 1.53 -1.50
N ALA A 50 4.35 0.28 -1.69
CA ALA A 50 5.26 -0.78 -2.14
C ALA A 50 5.81 -0.50 -3.56
N LEU A 51 4.96 -0.04 -4.48
CA LEU A 51 5.38 0.37 -5.83
C LEU A 51 6.34 1.57 -5.80
N THR A 52 6.07 2.57 -4.96
CA THR A 52 6.98 3.72 -4.77
C THR A 52 8.34 3.28 -4.26
N VAL A 53 8.39 2.39 -3.27
CA VAL A 53 9.66 1.86 -2.75
C VAL A 53 10.40 1.09 -3.85
N ALA A 54 9.72 0.20 -4.57
CA ALA A 54 10.34 -0.55 -5.66
C ALA A 54 10.89 0.37 -6.78
N LYS A 55 10.15 1.42 -7.17
CA LYS A 55 10.66 2.43 -8.11
C LYS A 55 11.93 3.11 -7.59
N ARG A 56 11.95 3.51 -6.32
CA ARG A 56 13.14 4.12 -5.68
C ARG A 56 14.34 3.17 -5.62
N THR A 57 14.10 1.86 -5.54
CA THR A 57 15.15 0.82 -5.59
C THR A 57 15.64 0.55 -7.02
N GLY A 58 15.05 1.19 -8.04
CA GLY A 58 15.52 1.13 -9.43
C GLY A 58 14.70 0.23 -10.35
N TYR A 59 13.53 -0.28 -9.92
CA TYR A 59 12.66 -1.04 -10.80
C TYR A 59 12.00 -0.14 -11.86
N HIS A 60 12.00 -0.60 -13.11
CA HIS A 60 11.35 0.08 -14.23
C HIS A 60 9.82 0.03 -14.13
N ILE A 61 9.16 1.07 -14.64
CA ILE A 61 7.71 1.24 -14.52
C ILE A 61 6.91 0.12 -15.19
N GLU A 62 7.42 -0.45 -16.30
CA GLU A 62 6.79 -1.57 -17.00
C GLU A 62 6.76 -2.85 -16.14
N ALA A 63 7.84 -3.12 -15.41
CA ALA A 63 7.90 -4.24 -14.47
C ALA A 63 6.94 -4.03 -13.29
N LEU A 64 6.82 -2.78 -12.81
CA LEU A 64 5.88 -2.41 -11.76
C LEU A 64 4.43 -2.52 -12.22
N GLN A 65 4.13 -2.12 -13.46
CA GLN A 65 2.80 -2.26 -14.06
C GLN A 65 2.38 -3.73 -14.12
N ALA A 66 3.26 -4.60 -14.63
CA ALA A 66 3.01 -6.04 -14.69
C ALA A 66 2.80 -6.65 -13.29
N ALA A 67 3.66 -6.29 -12.32
CA ALA A 67 3.54 -6.76 -10.95
C ALA A 67 2.26 -6.28 -10.24
N ALA A 68 1.79 -5.09 -10.58
CA ALA A 68 0.55 -4.51 -10.06
C ALA A 68 -0.71 -5.00 -10.81
N ALA A 69 -0.55 -5.81 -11.87
CA ALA A 69 -1.61 -6.20 -12.80
C ALA A 69 -2.41 -5.00 -13.34
N GLN A 70 -1.72 -3.90 -13.62
CA GLN A 70 -2.32 -2.68 -14.13
C GLN A 70 -2.43 -2.73 -15.66
N SER A 71 -3.58 -2.33 -16.19
CA SER A 71 -3.83 -2.30 -17.64
C SER A 71 -3.04 -1.21 -18.36
N ASP A 72 -2.60 -0.16 -17.65
CA ASP A 72 -1.92 1.00 -18.22
C ASP A 72 -0.76 1.44 -17.31
N ALA A 73 0.37 1.80 -17.93
CA ALA A 73 1.55 2.35 -17.28
C ALA A 73 1.26 3.71 -16.60
N ASN A 74 0.33 4.51 -17.13
CA ASN A 74 -0.04 5.79 -16.53
C ASN A 74 -0.61 5.62 -15.11
N VAL A 75 -1.42 4.57 -14.90
CA VAL A 75 -1.99 4.24 -13.58
C VAL A 75 -0.89 3.81 -12.60
N ALA A 76 0.15 3.14 -13.10
CA ALA A 76 1.33 2.81 -12.31
C ALA A 76 2.09 4.08 -11.91
N GLU A 77 2.32 4.99 -12.86
CA GLU A 77 3.03 6.24 -12.60
C GLU A 77 2.33 7.14 -11.59
N ASP A 78 1.02 7.33 -11.73
CA ASP A 78 0.23 8.19 -10.84
C ASP A 78 0.25 7.68 -9.41
N SER A 79 0.15 6.37 -9.22
CA SER A 79 0.21 5.73 -7.91
C SER A 79 1.54 5.98 -7.19
N VAL A 80 2.63 6.11 -7.94
CA VAL A 80 3.96 6.41 -7.41
C VAL A 80 4.16 7.90 -7.18
N LYS A 81 3.79 8.75 -8.14
CA LYS A 81 3.96 10.21 -8.10
C LYS A 81 3.28 10.84 -6.87
N ILE A 82 2.03 10.45 -6.57
CA ILE A 82 1.27 11.01 -5.44
C ILE A 82 1.96 10.77 -4.09
N ARG A 83 2.79 9.71 -3.97
CA ARG A 83 3.47 9.34 -2.72
C ARG A 83 4.93 9.70 -2.66
N ASP A 84 5.49 10.14 -3.78
CA ASP A 84 6.85 10.65 -3.88
C ASP A 84 6.91 12.17 -3.67
N VAL A 85 5.76 12.83 -3.47
CA VAL A 85 5.69 14.26 -3.17
C VAL A 85 6.37 14.54 -1.84
N SER A 86 7.55 15.14 -1.93
CA SER A 86 8.21 15.77 -0.78
C SER A 86 7.29 16.88 -0.25
N VAL A 87 6.73 16.72 0.96
CA VAL A 87 5.96 17.79 1.61
C VAL A 87 6.94 18.81 2.20
N SER A 88 7.41 19.73 1.35
CA SER A 88 8.08 20.94 1.80
C SER A 88 7.11 21.73 2.68
N HIS A 89 7.40 21.85 3.97
CA HIS A 89 6.59 22.66 4.88
C HIS A 89 6.88 24.15 4.61
N VAL A 90 6.12 24.76 3.69
CA VAL A 90 6.20 26.20 3.44
C VAL A 90 5.48 26.91 4.58
N ARG A 91 6.24 27.51 5.50
CA ARG A 91 5.70 28.44 6.50
C ARG A 91 5.61 29.83 5.87
N LEU A 92 4.39 30.29 5.59
CA LEU A 92 4.14 31.69 5.22
C LEU A 92 4.13 32.54 6.49
N THR A 93 5.04 33.50 6.58
CA THR A 93 5.01 34.53 7.63
C THR A 93 4.30 35.75 7.07
N LEU A 94 3.15 36.11 7.65
CA LEU A 94 2.46 37.36 7.30
C LEU A 94 3.22 38.55 7.91
N PRO A 95 3.44 39.64 7.17
CA PRO A 95 4.01 40.85 7.75
C PRO A 95 3.03 41.44 8.77
N LEU A 96 3.56 41.82 9.94
CA LEU A 96 2.82 42.61 10.92
C LEU A 96 2.46 43.96 10.28
N ALA A 97 1.17 44.28 10.24
CA ALA A 97 0.69 45.58 9.79
C ALA A 97 1.31 46.67 10.67
N ARG A 98 1.92 47.67 10.02
CA ARG A 98 2.43 48.90 10.66
C ARG A 98 1.31 49.90 10.84
#